data_AF-X1JSY3-F1
#
_entry.id   AF-X1JSY3-F1
#
_cell.length_a   1.000
_cell.length_b   1.000
_cell.length_c   1.000
_cell.angle_alpha   90.00
_cell.angle_beta   90.00
_cell.angle_gamma   90.00
#
_symmetry.space_group_name_H-M   'P 1'
#
loop_
_entity.id
_entity.type
_entity.pdbx_description
1 polymer ?
#
loop_
_entity_poly.entity_id
_entity_poly.type
_entity_poly.pdbx_seq_one_letter_code
_entity_poly.pdbx_strand_id
1 'polypeptide(L)'
;MNSKEEKKKVLNSYEEFDKILKILLIIGIVVVSGFIIYAVLTPKPGYCYLGILNSDKKAENYPTNAAVNESITFYISVGNS
;
A
#
# COMPACT_ATOMS: atom_id res chain seq x y z
N MET A 1 -1.68 -39.68 40.56
CA MET A 1 -2.49 -38.86 39.63
C MET A 1 -2.66 -39.65 38.34
N ASN A 2 -3.86 -39.76 37.78
CA ASN A 2 -4.19 -40.75 36.74
C ASN A 2 -3.83 -40.23 35.34
N SER A 3 -3.04 -40.98 34.56
CA SER A 3 -2.57 -40.61 33.20
C SER A 3 -3.70 -40.24 32.22
N LYS A 4 -4.92 -40.75 32.45
CA LYS A 4 -6.12 -40.40 31.66
C LYS A 4 -6.59 -38.97 31.88
N GLU A 5 -6.42 -38.41 33.07
CA GLU A 5 -6.86 -37.05 33.40
C GLU A 5 -5.94 -35.99 32.78
N GLU A 6 -4.63 -36.24 32.74
CA GLU A 6 -3.66 -35.35 32.08
C GLU A 6 -3.91 -35.25 30.57
N LYS A 7 -4.11 -36.39 29.89
CA LYS A 7 -4.41 -36.39 28.45
C LYS A 7 -5.68 -35.60 28.13
N LYS A 8 -6.72 -35.73 28.97
CA LYS A 8 -7.99 -35.02 28.79
C LYS A 8 -7.83 -33.51 28.95
N LYS A 9 -7.03 -33.07 29.94
CA LYS A 9 -6.71 -31.66 30.19
C LYS A 9 -5.93 -31.02 29.03
N VAL A 10 -4.96 -31.76 28.48
CA VAL A 10 -4.15 -31.33 27.35
C VAL A 10 -5.01 -31.19 26.09
N LEU A 11 -5.86 -32.17 25.79
CA LEU A 11 -6.78 -32.09 24.64
C LEU A 11 -7.72 -30.88 24.72
N ASN A 12 -8.30 -30.63 25.90
CA ASN A 12 -9.19 -29.48 26.14
C ASN A 12 -8.48 -28.14 25.90
N SER A 13 -7.21 -28.03 26.30
CA SER A 13 -6.38 -26.82 26.08
C SER A 13 -6.18 -26.52 24.59
N TYR A 14 -5.97 -27.55 23.76
CA TYR A 14 -5.84 -27.37 22.32
C TYR A 14 -7.15 -26.94 21.64
N GLU A 15 -8.29 -27.46 22.11
CA GLU A 15 -9.61 -27.05 21.60
C GLU A 15 -9.93 -25.58 21.95
N GLU A 16 -9.60 -25.15 23.16
CA GLU A 16 -9.75 -23.74 23.57
C GLU A 16 -8.83 -22.81 22.77
N PHE A 17 -7.58 -23.23 22.53
CA PHE A 17 -6.63 -22.47 21.72
C PHE A 17 -7.07 -22.35 20.25
N ASP A 18 -7.58 -23.43 19.63
CA ASP A 18 -8.10 -23.38 18.26
C ASP A 18 -9.29 -22.41 18.13
N LYS A 19 -10.16 -22.37 19.15
CA LYS A 19 -11.28 -21.42 19.18
C LYS A 19 -10.80 -19.97 19.24
N ILE A 20 -9.79 -19.68 20.06
CA ILE A 20 -9.20 -18.34 20.17
C ILE A 20 -8.52 -17.94 18.85
N LEU A 21 -7.78 -18.85 18.22
CA LEU A 21 -7.15 -18.63 16.92
C LEU A 21 -8.17 -18.28 15.83
N LYS A 22 -9.29 -19.01 15.76
CA LYS A 22 -10.37 -18.70 14.81
C LYS A 22 -10.97 -17.32 15.04
N ILE A 23 -11.17 -16.92 16.29
CA ILE A 23 -11.68 -15.59 16.65
C ILE A 23 -10.69 -14.51 16.22
N LEU A 24 -9.40 -14.69 16.51
CA LEU A 24 -8.35 -13.77 16.08
C LEU A 24 -8.29 -13.63 14.55
N LEU A 25 -8.45 -14.73 13.82
CA LEU A 25 -8.47 -14.72 12.36
C LEU A 25 -9.64 -13.87 11.83
N ILE A 26 -10.85 -14.06 12.38
CA ILE A 26 -12.04 -13.29 11.99
C ILE A 26 -11.82 -11.80 12.26
N ILE A 27 -11.30 -11.44 13.44
CA ILE A 27 -11.00 -10.04 13.78
C ILE A 27 -9.99 -9.45 12.79
N GLY A 28 -8.93 -10.19 12.46
CA GLY A 28 -7.93 -9.76 11.48
C GLY A 28 -8.55 -9.47 10.11
N ILE A 29 -9.42 -10.36 9.62
CA ILE A 29 -10.13 -10.16 8.35
C ILE A 29 -11.01 -8.91 8.39
N VAL A 30 -11.76 -8.70 9.48
CA VAL A 30 -12.63 -7.52 9.63
C VAL A 30 -11.81 -6.23 9.63
N VAL A 31 -10.69 -6.20 10.35
CA VAL A 31 -9.80 -5.04 10.42
C VAL A 31 -9.21 -4.71 9.05
N VAL A 32 -8.64 -5.70 8.36
CA VAL A 32 -8.06 -5.49 7.01
C VAL A 32 -9.12 -5.05 6.02
N SER A 33 -10.31 -5.65 6.06
CA SER A 33 -11.44 -5.25 5.21
C SER A 33 -11.86 -3.81 5.48
N GLY A 34 -11.91 -3.39 6.75
CA GLY A 34 -12.18 -2.00 7.14
C GLY A 34 -11.15 -1.02 6.58
N PHE A 35 -9.86 -1.36 6.63
CA PHE A 35 -8.82 -0.52 6.03
C PHE A 35 -8.94 -0.41 4.51
N ILE A 36 -9.28 -1.50 3.82
CA ILE A 36 -9.51 -1.48 2.37
C ILE A 36 -10.69 -0.56 2.03
N ILE A 37 -11.82 -0.73 2.73
CA ILE A 37 -13.01 0.11 2.54
C ILE A 37 -12.67 1.58 2.80
N TYR A 38 -11.97 1.86 3.91
CA TYR A 38 -11.51 3.20 4.24
C TYR A 38 -10.66 3.80 3.12
N ALA A 39 -9.65 3.07 2.63
CA ALA A 39 -8.78 3.54 1.56
C ALA A 39 -9.53 3.87 0.26
N VAL A 40 -10.60 3.13 -0.06
CA VAL A 40 -11.44 3.39 -1.23
C VAL A 40 -12.34 4.62 -1.03
N LEU A 41 -12.88 4.80 0.18
CA LEU A 41 -13.80 5.90 0.48
C LEU A 41 -13.11 7.24 0.77
N THR A 42 -11.87 7.21 1.25
CA THR A 42 -11.03 8.40 1.46
C THR A 42 -9.84 8.39 0.51
N PRO A 43 -10.07 8.59 -0.81
CA PRO A 43 -8.96 8.81 -1.72
C PRO A 43 -8.18 10.03 -1.24
N LYS A 44 -6.84 9.97 -1.32
CA LYS A 44 -6.01 11.14 -1.04
C LYS A 44 -6.47 12.28 -1.95
N PRO A 45 -6.54 13.51 -1.43
CA PRO A 45 -6.85 14.65 -2.28
C PRO A 45 -5.86 14.69 -3.42
N GLY A 46 -6.39 15.02 -4.59
CA GLY A 46 -5.59 15.34 -5.75
C GLY A 46 -4.47 16.30 -5.40
N TYR A 47 -3.28 16.04 -5.94
CA TYR A 47 -2.18 16.97 -5.82
C TYR A 47 -1.91 17.60 -7.18
N CYS A 48 -1.70 18.92 -7.16
CA CYS A 48 -1.21 19.62 -8.33
C CYS A 48 0.26 19.21 -8.57
N TYR A 49 0.60 18.92 -9.81
CA TYR A 49 1.98 18.64 -10.19
C TYR A 49 2.39 19.46 -11.42
N LEU A 50 3.69 19.74 -11.49
CA LEU A 50 4.33 20.42 -12.60
C LEU A 50 5.24 19.41 -13.30
N GLY A 51 4.97 19.17 -14.59
CA GLY A 51 5.80 18.32 -15.43
C GLY A 51 6.60 19.16 -16.41
N ILE A 52 7.90 18.93 -16.48
CA ILE A 52 8.77 19.43 -17.54
C ILE A 52 9.14 18.22 -18.39
N LEU A 53 9.11 18.37 -19.71
CA LEU A 53 9.51 17.32 -20.65
C LEU A 53 10.50 17.91 -21.65
N ASN A 54 11.41 17.06 -22.13
CA ASN A 54 12.34 17.39 -23.20
C ASN A 54 11.60 17.56 -24.54
N SER A 55 12.35 17.88 -25.61
CA SER A 55 11.82 18.08 -26.97
C SER A 55 11.04 16.87 -27.52
N ASP A 56 11.33 15.66 -27.04
CA ASP A 56 10.66 14.41 -27.43
C ASP A 56 9.47 14.06 -26.54
N LYS A 57 9.04 14.98 -25.66
CA LYS A 57 7.99 14.78 -24.66
C LYS A 57 8.31 13.67 -23.65
N LYS A 58 9.58 13.48 -23.32
CA LYS A 58 10.05 12.53 -22.31
C LYS A 58 10.58 13.25 -21.08
N ALA A 59 10.44 12.61 -19.92
CA ALA A 59 10.90 13.13 -18.63
C ALA A 59 12.36 12.73 -18.31
N GLU A 60 13.16 12.46 -19.34
CA GLU A 60 14.53 11.94 -19.25
C GLU A 60 15.40 12.56 -20.35
N ASN A 61 16.72 12.41 -20.24
CA ASN A 61 17.68 12.89 -21.25
C ASN A 61 17.50 14.38 -21.59
N TYR A 62 17.40 15.23 -20.57
CA TYR A 62 17.38 16.68 -20.79
C TYR A 62 18.72 17.16 -21.33
N PRO A 63 18.73 18.14 -22.24
CA PRO A 63 19.96 18.72 -22.76
C PRO A 63 20.77 19.35 -21.63
N THR A 64 22.00 18.87 -21.44
CA THR A 64 22.94 19.34 -20.41
C THR A 64 23.99 20.30 -20.95
N ASN A 65 24.14 20.36 -22.28
CA ASN A 65 25.01 21.29 -22.97
C ASN A 65 24.15 22.28 -23.74
N ALA A 66 24.29 23.57 -23.42
CA ALA A 66 23.63 24.67 -24.10
C ALA A 66 24.69 25.67 -24.57
N ALA A 67 24.81 25.88 -25.87
CA ALA A 67 25.69 26.93 -26.40
C ALA A 67 24.95 28.27 -26.53
N VAL A 68 25.70 29.38 -26.51
CA VAL A 68 25.13 30.70 -26.81
C VAL A 68 24.59 30.66 -28.24
N ASN A 69 23.37 31.18 -28.42
CA ASN A 69 22.62 31.19 -29.69
C ASN A 69 21.97 29.85 -30.11
N GLU A 70 21.94 28.83 -29.25
CA GLU A 70 21.14 27.62 -29.48
C GLU A 70 19.72 27.73 -28.88
N SER A 71 18.73 27.22 -29.62
CA SER A 71 17.35 27.14 -29.15
C SER A 71 17.07 25.77 -28.54
N ILE A 72 16.69 25.75 -27.26
CA ILE A 72 16.28 24.54 -26.55
C ILE A 72 14.77 24.59 -26.30
N THR A 73 14.07 23.52 -26.65
CA THR A 73 12.62 23.40 -26.47
C THR A 73 12.29 22.48 -25.30
N PHE A 74 11.41 22.96 -24.41
CA PHE A 74 10.83 22.16 -23.34
C PHE A 74 9.31 22.30 -23.35
N TYR A 75 8.63 21.26 -22.92
CA TYR A 75 7.19 21.30 -22.68
C TYR A 75 6.92 21.36 -21.20
N ILE A 76 6.08 22.31 -20.80
CA ILE A 76 5.66 22.49 -19.42
C ILE A 76 4.19 22.09 -19.33
N SER A 77 3.85 21.33 -18.30
CA SER A 77 2.49 20.89 -18.02
C SER A 77 2.12 21.15 -16.57
N VAL A 78 0.86 21.53 -16.36
CA VAL A 78 0.22 21.62 -15.05
C VAL A 78 -0.84 20.53 -15.02
N GLY A 79 -0.71 19.61 -14.08
CA GLY A 79 -1.68 18.54 -13.88
C GLY A 79 -2.34 18.64 -12.52
N ASN A 80 -3.56 18.11 -12.45
CA ASN A 80 -4.27 17.84 -11.21
C ASN A 80 -4.74 16.38 -11.28
N SER A 81 -4.32 15.57 -10.31
CA SER A 81 -4.70 14.15 -10.20
C SER A 81 -5.84 13.92 -9.24
#